data_AF-A0A6P0NHN1-F1
#
_entry.id   AF-A0A6P0NHN1-F1
#
_cell.length_a   1.000
_cell.length_b   1.000
_cell.length_c   1.000
_cell.angle_alpha   90.00
_cell.angle_beta   90.00
_cell.angle_gamma   90.00
#
_symmetry.space_group_name_H-M   'P 1'
#
loop_
_entity.id
_entity.type
_entity.pdbx_description
1 polymer ?
#
loop_
_entity_poly.entity_id
_entity_poly.type
_entity_poly.pdbx_seq_one_letter_code
_entity_poly.pdbx_strand_id
1 'polypeptide(L)'
;MKNNFSFEQSELTTQQSYEELLRACQQQLELEPSNPDTYLALGDLLRQHPKQLEEALEAYQKAINLTSSHNTSAYRGIKKVIKQA
;
A
#
# COMPACT_ATOMS: atom_id res chain seq x y z
N MET A 1 28.55 2.04 23.54
CA MET A 1 28.30 1.77 22.10
C MET A 1 27.69 0.39 21.96
N LYS A 2 26.36 0.27 21.91
CA LYS A 2 25.58 -0.92 21.55
C LYS A 2 24.13 -0.60 21.89
N ASN A 3 23.33 -0.26 20.88
CA ASN A 3 21.85 -0.39 20.87
C ASN A 3 21.19 0.04 19.54
N ASN A 4 21.95 0.30 18.47
CA ASN A 4 21.36 0.52 17.14
C ASN A 4 21.03 -0.78 16.37
N PHE A 5 21.66 -1.91 16.71
CA PHE A 5 21.53 -3.15 15.93
C PHE A 5 20.11 -3.73 15.92
N SER A 6 19.35 -3.59 17.00
CA SER A 6 17.96 -4.10 17.06
C SER A 6 16.99 -3.23 16.27
N PHE A 7 17.21 -1.92 16.23
CA PHE A 7 16.39 -0.99 15.45
C PHE A 7 16.66 -1.15 13.96
N GLU A 8 17.94 -1.19 13.54
CA GLU A 8 18.31 -1.36 12.13
C GLU A 8 17.81 -2.69 11.55
N GLN A 9 17.87 -3.79 12.29
CA GLN A 9 17.36 -5.08 11.81
C GLN A 9 15.83 -5.11 11.70
N SER A 10 15.12 -4.46 12.62
CA SER A 10 13.66 -4.32 12.50
C SER A 10 13.25 -3.41 11.34
N GLU A 11 14.01 -2.36 11.07
CA GLU A 11 13.72 -1.43 9.99
C GLU A 11 14.06 -2.04 8.62
N LEU A 12 15.21 -2.71 8.48
CA LEU A 12 15.57 -3.44 7.26
C LEU A 12 14.57 -4.55 6.92
N THR A 13 14.13 -5.32 7.90
CA THR A 13 13.14 -6.39 7.67
C THR A 13 11.80 -5.82 7.20
N THR A 14 11.35 -4.70 7.78
CA THR A 14 10.12 -4.04 7.32
C THR A 14 10.25 -3.45 5.92
N GLN A 15 11.39 -2.84 5.58
CA GLN A 15 11.66 -2.32 4.23
C GLN A 15 11.74 -3.44 3.19
N GLN A 16 12.40 -4.55 3.52
CA GLN A 16 12.52 -5.69 2.61
C GLN A 16 11.16 -6.33 2.34
N SER A 17 10.35 -6.56 3.39
CA SER A 17 8.99 -7.07 3.22
C SER A 17 8.09 -6.12 2.45
N TYR A 18 8.29 -4.81 2.63
CA TYR A 18 7.56 -3.79 1.87
C TYR A 18 7.88 -3.87 0.36
N GLU A 19 9.17 -3.93 -0.01
CA GLU A 19 9.57 -4.06 -1.41
C GLU A 19 9.09 -5.37 -2.05
N GLU A 20 9.15 -6.48 -1.31
CA GLU A 20 8.65 -7.78 -1.77
C GLU A 20 7.14 -7.73 -2.05
N LEU A 21 6.34 -7.14 -1.14
CA LEU A 21 4.90 -6.98 -1.32
C LEU A 21 4.56 -6.04 -2.48
N LEU A 22 5.35 -4.99 -2.69
CA LEU A 22 5.21 -4.07 -3.82
C LEU A 22 5.41 -4.81 -5.15
N ARG A 23 6.46 -5.62 -5.24
CA ARG A 23 6.72 -6.46 -6.43
C ARG A 23 5.62 -7.47 -6.65
N ALA A 24 5.13 -8.12 -5.59
CA ALA A 24 4.01 -9.05 -5.70
C ALA A 24 2.76 -8.36 -6.24
N CYS A 25 2.43 -7.17 -5.73
CA CYS A 25 1.32 -6.37 -6.26
C CYS A 25 1.54 -5.99 -7.72
N GLN A 26 2.75 -5.58 -8.11
CA GLN A 26 3.07 -5.25 -9.51
C GLN A 26 2.92 -6.45 -10.44
N GLN A 27 3.42 -7.62 -10.05
CA GLN A 27 3.24 -8.86 -10.83
C GLN A 27 1.76 -9.23 -10.95
N GLN A 28 0.99 -9.07 -9.86
CA GLN A 28 -0.44 -9.30 -9.87
C GLN A 28 -1.17 -8.33 -10.82
N LEU A 29 -0.72 -7.07 -10.91
CA LEU A 29 -1.23 -6.08 -11.87
C LEU A 29 -0.81 -6.39 -13.31
N GLU A 30 0.33 -7.03 -13.54
CA GLU A 30 0.72 -7.49 -14.88
C GLU A 30 -0.16 -8.66 -15.34
N LEU A 31 -0.52 -9.56 -14.42
CA LEU A 31 -1.41 -10.69 -14.70
C LEU A 31 -2.88 -10.27 -14.82
N GLU A 32 -3.35 -9.43 -13.89
CA GLU A 32 -4.71 -8.93 -13.82
C GLU A 32 -4.74 -7.41 -13.55
N PRO A 33 -4.57 -6.59 -14.60
CA PRO A 33 -4.50 -5.12 -14.46
C PRO A 33 -5.82 -4.49 -14.01
N SER A 34 -6.92 -5.24 -14.06
CA SER A 34 -8.25 -4.77 -13.69
C SER A 34 -8.70 -5.30 -12.32
N ASN A 35 -7.81 -5.92 -11.54
CA ASN A 35 -8.16 -6.46 -10.23
C ASN A 35 -8.16 -5.36 -9.15
N PRO A 36 -9.32 -4.96 -8.61
CA PRO A 36 -9.40 -3.90 -7.62
C PRO A 36 -8.79 -4.28 -6.27
N ASP A 37 -8.73 -5.57 -5.92
CA ASP A 37 -8.16 -6.03 -4.65
C ASP A 37 -6.65 -5.82 -4.62
N THR A 38 -5.97 -5.96 -5.77
CA THR A 38 -4.55 -5.66 -5.91
C THR A 38 -4.25 -4.19 -5.65
N TYR A 39 -5.09 -3.29 -6.17
CA TYR A 39 -4.97 -1.85 -5.92
C TYR A 39 -5.28 -1.46 -4.47
N LEU A 40 -6.22 -2.16 -3.82
CA LEU A 40 -6.45 -2.01 -2.37
C LEU A 40 -5.22 -2.39 -1.55
N ALA A 41 -4.65 -3.56 -1.84
CA ALA A 41 -3.46 -4.05 -1.14
C ALA A 41 -2.27 -3.10 -1.33
N LEU A 42 -2.09 -2.58 -2.55
CA LEU A 42 -1.07 -1.57 -2.86
C LEU A 42 -1.30 -0.28 -2.05
N GLY A 43 -2.53 0.22 -1.98
CA GLY A 43 -2.86 1.40 -1.19
C GLY A 43 -2.64 1.20 0.32
N ASP A 44 -2.93 0.00 0.84
CA ASP A 44 -2.70 -0.33 2.26
C ASP A 44 -1.21 -0.44 2.59
N LEU A 45 -0.43 -0.97 1.65
CA LEU A 45 1.02 -1.05 1.75
C LEU A 45 1.64 0.35 1.75
N LEU A 46 1.30 1.19 0.77
CA LEU A 46 1.82 2.55 0.61
C LEU A 46 1.46 3.46 1.80
N ARG A 47 0.25 3.32 2.35
CA ARG A 47 -0.21 4.12 3.50
C ARG A 47 0.66 3.95 4.75
N GLN A 48 1.42 2.84 4.87
CA GLN A 48 2.32 2.63 6.00
C GLN A 48 3.53 3.59 5.97
N HIS A 49 3.79 4.26 4.85
CA HIS A 49 4.90 5.18 4.68
C HIS A 49 4.39 6.62 4.46
N PRO A 50 4.75 7.57 5.34
CA PRO A 50 4.27 8.95 5.25
C PRO A 50 4.64 9.66 3.93
N LYS A 51 5.75 9.23 3.31
CA LYS A 51 6.24 9.80 2.05
C LYS A 51 5.46 9.34 0.81
N GLN A 52 4.56 8.35 0.96
CA GLN A 52 3.88 7.68 -0.15
C GLN A 52 2.36 7.76 -0.03
N LEU A 53 1.87 8.71 0.78
CA LEU A 53 0.43 8.86 1.01
C LEU A 53 -0.31 9.27 -0.27
N GLU A 54 0.34 10.03 -1.15
CA GLU A 54 -0.21 10.44 -2.45
C GLU A 54 -0.44 9.23 -3.36
N GLU A 55 0.57 8.37 -3.50
CA GLU A 55 0.48 7.13 -4.27
C GLU A 55 -0.52 6.15 -3.66
N ALA A 56 -0.65 6.12 -2.33
CA ALA A 56 -1.68 5.33 -1.66
C ALA A 56 -3.09 5.78 -2.07
N LEU A 57 -3.34 7.08 -2.13
CA LEU A 57 -4.62 7.64 -2.58
C LEU A 57 -4.91 7.28 -4.04
N GLU A 58 -3.92 7.39 -4.92
CA GLU A 58 -4.07 6.99 -6.32
C GLU A 58 -4.43 5.52 -6.47
N ALA A 59 -3.77 4.63 -5.70
CA ALA A 59 -4.07 3.20 -5.71
C ALA A 59 -5.52 2.92 -5.27
N TYR A 60 -5.97 3.51 -4.15
CA TYR A 60 -7.37 3.36 -3.73
C TYR A 60 -8.35 3.95 -4.76
N GLN A 61 -8.02 5.06 -5.40
CA GLN A 61 -8.87 5.66 -6.42
C GLN A 61 -8.99 4.75 -7.65
N LYS A 62 -7.90 4.09 -8.07
CA LYS A 62 -7.94 3.06 -9.13
C LYS A 62 -8.80 1.87 -8.73
N ALA A 63 -8.69 1.40 -7.49
CA ALA A 63 -9.55 0.33 -6.96
C ALA A 63 -11.05 0.70 -7.02
N ILE A 64 -11.39 1.95 -6.69
CA ILE A 64 -12.77 2.47 -6.79
C ILE A 64 -13.20 2.53 -8.25
N ASN A 65 -12.37 3.04 -9.15
CA ASN A 65 -12.73 3.19 -10.56
C ASN A 65 -12.94 1.83 -11.26
N LEU A 66 -12.20 0.80 -10.86
CA LEU A 66 -12.34 -0.56 -11.39
C LEU A 66 -13.53 -1.31 -10.81
N THR A 67 -14.04 -0.88 -9.66
CA THR A 67 -15.25 -1.46 -9.06
C THR A 67 -16.48 -0.65 -9.48
N SER A 68 -17.35 -1.24 -10.32
CA SER A 68 -18.67 -0.67 -10.60
C SER A 68 -19.60 -0.62 -9.37
N SER A 69 -19.19 -1.23 -8.25
CA SER A 69 -19.94 -1.34 -7.01
C SER A 69 -19.11 -0.78 -5.86
N HIS A 70 -19.70 0.12 -5.07
CA HIS A 70 -19.10 0.80 -3.91
C HIS A 70 -18.09 -0.04 -3.12
N ASN A 71 -16.80 0.08 -3.44
CA ASN A 71 -15.74 -0.59 -2.70
C ASN A 71 -15.48 0.14 -1.37
N THR A 72 -16.27 -0.23 -0.36
CA THR A 72 -16.21 0.35 0.99
C THR A 72 -14.81 0.25 1.62
N SER A 73 -14.00 -0.73 1.24
CA SER A 73 -12.62 -0.88 1.70
C SER A 73 -11.73 0.24 1.18
N ALA A 74 -11.84 0.60 -0.10
CA ALA A 74 -11.05 1.68 -0.70
C ALA A 74 -11.37 3.04 -0.04
N TYR A 75 -12.65 3.34 0.16
CA TYR A 75 -13.07 4.57 0.84
C TYR A 75 -12.57 4.64 2.29
N ARG A 76 -12.54 3.51 3.00
CA ARG A 76 -11.94 3.43 4.34
C ARG A 76 -10.43 3.67 4.29
N GLY A 77 -9.74 3.12 3.30
CA GLY A 77 -8.32 3.35 3.04
C GLY A 77 -8.01 4.82 2.85
N ILE A 78 -8.71 5.48 1.92
CA ILE A 78 -8.59 6.93 1.65
C ILE A 78 -8.84 7.75 2.93
N LYS A 79 -9.90 7.45 3.69
CA LYS A 79 -10.21 8.17 4.93
C LYS A 79 -9.09 8.05 5.96
N LYS A 80 -8.40 6.90 6.03
CA LYS A 80 -7.22 6.71 6.88
C LYS A 80 -6.04 7.53 6.39
N VAL A 81 -5.77 7.51 5.07
CA VAL A 81 -4.69 8.31 4.46
C VAL A 81 -4.89 9.81 4.75
N ILE A 82 -6.07 10.34 4.49
CA ILE A 82 -6.39 11.77 4.72
C ILE A 82 -6.28 12.15 6.19
N LYS A 83 -6.53 11.21 7.13
CA LYS A 83 -6.33 11.46 8.56
C LYS A 83 -4.85 11.48 8.97
N GLN A 84 -3.98 10.87 8.16
CA GLN A 84 -2.54 10.75 8.41
C GLN A 84 -1.70 11.80 7.68
N ALA A 85 -2.28 12.48 6.67
CA ALA A 85 -1.71 13.63 5.97
C ALA A 85 -1.95 14.92 6.75
#